data_AF-A0A4R4SA70-F1
#
_entry.id   AF-A0A4R4SA70-F1
#
_cell.length_a   1.000
_cell.length_b   1.000
_cell.length_c   1.000
_cell.angle_alpha   90.00
_cell.angle_beta   90.00
_cell.angle_gamma   90.00
#
_symmetry.space_group_name_H-M   'P 1'
#
loop_
_entity.id
_entity.type
_entity.pdbx_description
1 polymer ?
#
loop_
_entity_poly.entity_id
_entity_poly.type
_entity_poly.pdbx_seq_one_letter_code
_entity_poly.pdbx_strand_id
1 'polypeptide(L)'
;MSGEPAPTTATATVTATRGTGAGSALYGLFRGTQAALSVAPLLLAALLADDRPPPGRLALALAAGCAGVLAMFASHDLLDLRRDRHRHDLVAATDSRDIDAAGARHPVAQGRLGVATAAGVTVALAGLSLAIAVVLNPVCAALLSLAAALQVG
;
A
#
# COMPACT_ATOMS: atom_id res chain seq x y z
N MET A 1 49.92 -32.22 23.71
CA MET A 1 49.45 -30.99 23.04
C MET A 1 48.44 -31.40 22.00
N SER A 2 47.19 -31.54 22.44
CA SER A 2 46.06 -32.00 21.63
C SER A 2 45.57 -30.82 20.79
N GLY A 3 45.52 -31.00 19.47
CA GLY A 3 45.00 -30.01 18.52
C GLY A 3 43.47 -30.01 18.54
N GLU A 4 42.90 -28.84 18.80
CA GLU A 4 41.46 -28.58 18.79
C GLU A 4 40.97 -28.40 17.34
N PRO A 5 39.96 -29.14 16.86
CA PRO A 5 39.42 -28.91 15.52
C PRO A 5 38.52 -27.67 15.51
N ALA A 6 38.79 -26.75 14.58
CA ALA A 6 38.03 -25.52 14.38
C ALA A 6 36.54 -25.81 14.08
N PRO A 7 35.59 -25.05 14.67
CA PRO A 7 34.17 -25.23 14.39
C PRO A 7 33.85 -24.75 12.97
N THR A 8 33.52 -25.70 12.11
CA THR A 8 32.95 -25.46 10.77
C THR A 8 31.60 -24.80 10.97
N THR A 9 31.57 -23.46 10.89
CA THR A 9 30.34 -22.69 10.98
C THR A 9 29.66 -22.76 9.62
N ALA A 10 28.83 -23.79 9.44
CA ALA A 10 27.92 -23.90 8.32
C ALA A 10 26.95 -22.70 8.40
N THR A 11 27.28 -21.64 7.66
CA THR A 11 26.41 -20.49 7.47
C THR A 11 25.24 -20.97 6.63
N ALA A 12 24.15 -21.36 7.29
CA ALA A 12 22.88 -21.65 6.66
C ALA A 12 22.41 -20.36 5.96
N THR A 13 22.74 -20.27 4.67
CA THR A 13 22.18 -19.25 3.79
C THR A 13 20.71 -19.59 3.68
N VAL A 14 19.89 -18.92 4.50
CA VAL A 14 18.43 -18.93 4.37
C VAL A 14 18.13 -18.15 3.09
N THR A 15 18.21 -18.85 1.97
CA THR A 15 17.70 -18.39 0.68
C THR A 15 16.19 -18.39 0.79
N ALA A 16 15.65 -17.30 1.32
CA ALA A 16 14.22 -17.05 1.34
C ALA A 16 13.74 -16.80 -0.09
N THR A 17 13.52 -17.87 -0.84
CA THR A 17 12.71 -17.87 -2.07
C THR A 17 11.26 -17.60 -1.69
N ARG A 18 10.94 -16.34 -1.35
CA ARG A 18 9.53 -15.92 -1.26
C ARG A 18 8.97 -15.89 -2.68
N GLY A 19 8.19 -16.91 -3.01
CA GLY A 19 7.42 -16.97 -4.25
C GLY A 19 6.72 -15.64 -4.52
N THR A 20 6.99 -15.07 -5.69
CA THR A 20 6.49 -13.78 -6.16
C THR A 20 5.03 -13.90 -6.60
N GLY A 21 4.13 -14.14 -5.66
CA GLY A 21 2.68 -14.18 -5.94
C GLY A 21 2.09 -12.78 -6.14
N ALA A 22 1.04 -12.68 -6.97
CA ALA A 22 0.28 -11.43 -7.20
C ALA A 22 -0.16 -10.74 -5.89
N GLY A 23 -0.49 -11.52 -4.85
CA GLY A 23 -0.83 -11.00 -3.53
C GLY A 23 0.30 -10.21 -2.86
N SER A 24 1.57 -10.59 -3.06
CA SER A 24 2.71 -9.82 -2.52
C SER A 24 2.90 -8.49 -3.23
N ALA A 25 2.59 -8.43 -4.53
CA ALA A 25 2.64 -7.20 -5.31
C ALA A 25 1.49 -6.24 -4.92
N LEU A 26 0.27 -6.74 -4.76
CA LEU A 26 -0.86 -5.94 -4.28
C LEU A 26 -0.64 -5.43 -2.85
N TYR A 27 -0.11 -6.27 -1.95
CA TYR A 27 0.23 -5.85 -0.60
C TYR A 27 1.28 -4.74 -0.57
N GLY A 28 2.26 -4.83 -1.47
CA GLY A 28 3.29 -3.80 -1.69
C GLY A 28 2.70 -2.48 -2.19
N LEU A 29 1.85 -2.54 -3.23
CA LEU A 29 1.17 -1.39 -3.84
C LEU A 29 0.38 -0.59 -2.80
N PHE A 30 -0.35 -1.30 -1.94
CA PHE A 30 -1.18 -0.67 -0.91
C PHE A 30 -0.44 -0.30 0.36
N ARG A 31 0.86 -0.63 0.48
CA ARG A 31 1.61 -0.54 1.74
C ARG A 31 0.81 -1.17 2.90
N GLY A 32 0.39 -2.42 2.75
CA GLY A 32 -0.70 -3.05 3.53
C GLY A 32 -0.72 -2.79 5.05
N THR A 33 0.43 -2.75 5.72
CA THR A 33 0.50 -2.39 7.16
C THR A 33 0.08 -0.94 7.43
N GLN A 34 0.55 0.00 6.61
CA GLN A 34 0.20 1.42 6.72
C GLN A 34 -1.27 1.65 6.35
N ALA A 35 -1.74 1.01 5.28
CA ALA A 35 -3.16 1.06 4.91
C ALA A 35 -4.07 0.55 6.02
N ALA A 36 -3.72 -0.56 6.69
CA ALA A 36 -4.50 -1.08 7.80
C ALA A 36 -4.55 -0.08 8.98
N LEU A 37 -3.42 0.56 9.31
CA LEU A 37 -3.36 1.57 10.38
C LEU A 37 -4.17 2.82 10.03
N SER A 38 -4.22 3.22 8.77
CA SER A 38 -4.99 4.38 8.29
C SER A 38 -6.51 4.19 8.38
N VAL A 39 -7.01 2.96 8.59
CA VAL A 39 -8.45 2.70 8.80
C VAL A 39 -8.88 3.03 10.23
N ALA A 40 -7.98 2.90 11.22
CA ALA A 40 -8.33 3.11 12.62
C ALA A 40 -8.85 4.53 12.93
N PRO A 41 -8.27 5.62 12.39
CA PRO A 41 -8.81 6.98 12.55
C PRO A 41 -10.23 7.16 11.98
N LEU A 42 -10.59 6.44 10.91
CA LEU A 42 -11.92 6.53 10.30
C LEU A 42 -12.99 5.92 11.22
N LEU A 43 -12.67 4.77 11.83
CA LEU A 43 -13.53 4.15 12.83
C LEU A 43 -13.70 5.06 14.05
N LEU A 44 -12.61 5.65 14.53
CA LEU A 44 -12.64 6.56 15.67
C LEU A 44 -13.48 7.80 15.36
N ALA A 45 -13.33 8.41 14.18
CA ALA A 45 -14.12 9.55 13.75
C ALA A 45 -15.62 9.23 13.68
N ALA A 46 -15.97 8.03 13.19
CA ALA A 46 -17.36 7.60 13.10
C ALA A 46 -18.01 7.42 14.48
N LEU A 47 -17.27 6.86 15.45
CA LEU A 47 -17.74 6.67 16.83
C LEU A 47 -17.77 7.98 17.63
N LEU A 48 -16.91 8.95 17.31
CA LEU A 48 -16.95 10.28 17.93
C LEU A 48 -18.11 11.15 17.39
N ALA A 49 -18.51 10.94 16.14
CA ALA A 49 -19.58 11.69 15.51
C ALA A 49 -20.98 11.21 15.95
N ASP A 50 -21.10 9.96 16.37
CA ASP A 50 -22.33 9.33 16.82
C ASP A 50 -21.98 8.23 17.81
N ASP A 51 -22.55 8.27 19.03
CA ASP A 51 -22.28 7.28 20.07
C ASP A 51 -22.76 5.87 19.68
N ARG A 52 -23.75 5.76 18.79
CA ARG A 52 -24.34 4.49 18.34
C ARG A 52 -24.68 4.53 16.84
N PRO A 53 -23.67 4.58 15.96
CA PRO A 53 -23.93 4.65 14.54
C PRO A 53 -24.62 3.35 14.10
N PRO A 54 -25.66 3.42 13.24
CA PRO A 54 -26.31 2.22 12.74
C PRO A 54 -25.30 1.36 11.98
N PRO A 55 -25.22 0.05 12.26
CA PRO A 55 -24.09 -0.78 11.85
C PRO A 55 -23.91 -0.85 10.33
N GLY A 56 -25.00 -0.77 9.56
CA GLY A 56 -24.93 -0.71 8.09
C GLY A 56 -24.25 0.57 7.57
N ARG A 57 -24.55 1.74 8.16
CA ARG A 57 -23.89 3.01 7.77
C ARG A 57 -22.43 3.02 8.18
N LEU A 58 -22.11 2.48 9.36
CA LEU A 58 -20.73 2.33 9.81
C LEU A 58 -19.93 1.42 8.87
N ALA A 59 -20.49 0.25 8.50
CA ALA A 59 -19.84 -0.68 7.59
C ALA A 59 -19.59 -0.06 6.21
N LEU A 60 -20.55 0.68 5.67
CA LEU A 60 -20.39 1.41 4.41
C LEU A 60 -19.36 2.55 4.52
N ALA A 61 -19.34 3.30 5.63
CA ALA A 61 -18.33 4.34 5.86
C ALA A 61 -16.92 3.75 5.90
N LEU A 62 -16.75 2.63 6.61
CA LEU A 62 -15.47 1.91 6.66
C LEU A 62 -15.10 1.36 5.29
N ALA A 63 -16.03 0.77 4.54
CA ALA A 63 -15.77 0.27 3.19
C ALA A 63 -15.32 1.40 2.24
N ALA A 64 -16.01 2.54 2.28
CA ALA A 64 -15.65 3.72 1.48
C ALA A 64 -14.26 4.24 1.86
N GLY A 65 -13.99 4.39 3.15
CA GLY A 65 -12.72 4.88 3.66
C GLY A 65 -11.55 3.92 3.39
N CYS A 66 -11.75 2.61 3.59
CA CYS A 66 -10.77 1.59 3.22
C CYS A 66 -10.43 1.66 1.73
N ALA A 67 -11.44 1.69 0.85
CA ALA A 67 -11.21 1.79 -0.58
C ALA A 67 -10.46 3.09 -0.94
N GLY A 68 -10.79 4.20 -0.30
CA GLY A 68 -10.12 5.49 -0.47
C GLY A 68 -8.66 5.47 -0.04
N VAL A 69 -8.36 4.91 1.13
CA VAL A 69 -6.98 4.75 1.65
C VAL A 69 -6.14 3.86 0.72
N LEU A 70 -6.70 2.75 0.23
CA LEU A 70 -5.99 1.88 -0.71
C LEU A 70 -5.72 2.59 -2.05
N ALA A 71 -6.69 3.35 -2.56
CA ALA A 71 -6.53 4.16 -3.76
C ALA A 71 -5.48 5.27 -3.57
N MET A 72 -5.43 5.90 -2.39
CA MET A 72 -4.43 6.91 -2.02
C MET A 72 -3.02 6.32 -2.11
N PHE A 73 -2.76 5.20 -1.44
CA PHE A 73 -1.46 4.55 -1.47
C PHE A 73 -1.06 4.08 -2.87
N ALA A 74 -2.01 3.51 -3.63
CA ALA A 74 -1.74 3.09 -5.01
C ALA A 74 -1.49 4.29 -5.95
N SER A 75 -2.14 5.43 -5.72
CA SER A 75 -1.89 6.67 -6.45
C SER A 75 -0.50 7.21 -6.17
N HIS A 76 -0.05 7.21 -4.92
CA HIS A 76 1.32 7.58 -4.56
C HIS A 76 2.36 6.76 -5.33
N ASP A 77 2.21 5.43 -5.38
CA ASP A 77 3.14 4.54 -6.10
C ASP A 77 3.17 4.83 -7.61
N LEU A 78 2.03 5.25 -8.19
CA LEU A 78 1.93 5.63 -9.61
C LEU A 78 2.52 7.03 -9.89
N LEU A 79 2.30 8.00 -9.00
CA LEU A 79 2.80 9.36 -9.15
C LEU A 79 4.32 9.42 -8.98
N ASP A 80 4.85 8.66 -8.02
CA ASP A 80 6.29 8.60 -7.75
C ASP A 80 7.04 7.60 -8.66
N LEU A 81 6.32 6.86 -9.52
CA LEU A 81 6.86 5.82 -10.40
C LEU A 81 8.11 6.23 -11.20
N ARG A 82 8.13 7.46 -11.73
CA ARG A 82 9.28 7.96 -12.51
C ARG A 82 10.52 8.17 -11.62
N ARG A 83 10.32 8.70 -10.41
CA ARG A 83 11.40 8.91 -9.43
C ARG A 83 11.89 7.58 -8.88
N ASP A 84 10.98 6.64 -8.63
CA ASP A 84 11.31 5.32 -8.10
C ASP A 84 12.09 4.47 -9.11
N ARG A 85 11.73 4.54 -10.40
CA ARG A 85 12.53 3.92 -11.48
C ARG A 85 13.93 4.50 -11.54
N HIS A 86 14.06 5.83 -11.48
CA HIS A 86 15.37 6.47 -11.52
C HIS A 86 16.25 6.11 -10.31
N ARG A 87 15.68 6.07 -9.09
CA ARG A 87 16.40 5.57 -7.89
C ARG A 87 16.80 4.11 -8.04
N HIS A 88 15.90 3.28 -8.56
CA HIS A 88 16.18 1.86 -8.77
C HIS A 88 17.35 1.65 -9.75
N ASP A 89 17.37 2.38 -10.86
CA ASP A 89 18.45 2.29 -11.86
C ASP A 89 19.80 2.75 -11.30
N LEU A 90 19.81 3.80 -10.47
CA LEU A 90 21.02 4.29 -9.79
C LEU A 90 21.55 3.29 -8.76
N VAL A 91 20.67 2.68 -7.95
CA VAL A 91 21.04 1.69 -6.93
C VAL A 91 21.52 0.38 -7.57
N ALA A 92 20.86 -0.05 -8.66
CA ALA A 92 21.26 -1.21 -9.44
C ALA A 92 22.65 -1.03 -10.07
N ALA A 93 23.02 0.19 -10.47
CA ALA A 93 24.34 0.50 -11.00
C ALA A 93 25.47 0.44 -9.95
N THR A 94 25.15 0.60 -8.65
CA THR A 94 26.14 0.64 -7.57
C THR A 94 26.32 -0.69 -6.82
N ASP A 95 25.62 -1.77 -7.22
CA ASP A 95 25.61 -3.10 -6.57
C ASP A 95 25.41 -3.05 -5.03
N SER A 96 24.81 -1.96 -4.54
CA SER A 96 24.53 -1.77 -3.12
C SER A 96 23.24 -2.49 -2.79
N ARG A 97 23.32 -3.55 -1.98
CA ARG A 97 22.14 -4.20 -1.40
C ARG A 97 21.44 -3.24 -0.44
N ASP A 98 20.49 -2.48 -0.96
CA ASP A 98 19.65 -1.61 -0.16
C ASP A 98 18.65 -2.45 0.64
N ILE A 99 18.63 -2.24 1.95
CA ILE A 99 17.71 -2.91 2.88
C ILE A 99 16.25 -2.55 2.53
N ASP A 100 16.03 -1.39 1.90
CA ASP A 100 14.71 -0.98 1.40
C ASP A 100 14.22 -1.80 0.20
N ALA A 101 15.11 -2.48 -0.54
CA ALA A 101 14.74 -3.39 -1.64
C ALA A 101 14.27 -4.77 -1.16
N ALA A 102 14.53 -5.13 0.11
CA ALA A 102 14.11 -6.41 0.70
C ALA A 102 12.61 -6.44 1.07
N GLY A 103 11.98 -5.27 1.20
CA GLY A 103 10.53 -5.13 1.26
C GLY A 103 9.97 -5.06 -0.15
N ALA A 104 8.83 -5.68 -0.42
CA ALA A 104 8.11 -5.58 -1.69
C ALA A 104 7.52 -4.16 -1.93
N ARG A 105 8.29 -3.11 -1.67
CA ARG A 105 7.95 -1.70 -1.88
C ARG A 105 8.19 -1.35 -3.35
N HIS A 106 7.24 -0.67 -3.98
CA HIS A 106 7.27 -0.22 -5.38
C HIS A 106 7.22 -1.36 -6.42
N PRO A 107 6.21 -2.26 -6.35
CA PRO A 107 6.06 -3.37 -7.31
C PRO A 107 5.92 -2.89 -8.77
N VAL A 108 5.42 -1.68 -9.00
CA VAL A 108 5.30 -1.08 -10.34
C VAL A 108 6.66 -0.59 -10.86
N ALA A 109 7.52 -0.04 -9.98
CA ALA A 109 8.87 0.37 -10.33
C ALA A 109 9.78 -0.83 -10.62
N GLN A 110 9.60 -1.93 -9.89
CA GLN A 110 10.30 -3.21 -10.09
C GLN A 110 9.80 -4.01 -11.31
N GLY A 111 8.80 -3.51 -12.05
CA GLY A 111 8.19 -4.22 -13.19
C GLY A 111 7.36 -5.45 -12.81
N ARG A 112 7.10 -5.68 -11.52
CA ARG A 112 6.32 -6.82 -11.01
C ARG A 112 4.81 -6.63 -11.16
N LEU A 113 4.37 -5.39 -11.37
CA LEU A 113 2.98 -5.04 -11.64
C LEU A 113 2.93 -4.05 -12.81
N GLY A 114 2.09 -4.32 -13.81
CA GLY A 114 1.91 -3.42 -14.94
C GLY A 114 1.30 -2.10 -14.52
N VAL A 115 1.80 -0.98 -15.08
CA VAL A 115 1.29 0.38 -14.80
C VAL A 115 -0.21 0.47 -15.09
N ALA A 116 -0.67 -0.13 -16.20
CA ALA A 116 -2.08 -0.15 -16.57
C ALA A 116 -2.94 -0.91 -15.55
N THR A 117 -2.45 -2.04 -15.03
CA THR A 117 -3.14 -2.81 -13.99
C THR A 117 -3.22 -2.03 -12.68
N ALA A 118 -2.10 -1.43 -12.25
CA ALA A 118 -2.05 -0.60 -11.05
C ALA A 118 -3.00 0.60 -11.19
N ALA A 119 -2.95 1.33 -12.31
CA ALA A 119 -3.86 2.44 -12.58
C ALA A 119 -5.34 2.01 -12.62
N GLY A 120 -5.64 0.87 -13.26
CA GLY A 120 -7.00 0.33 -13.31
C GLY A 120 -7.55 -0.02 -11.93
N VAL A 121 -6.74 -0.67 -11.08
CA VAL A 121 -7.11 -0.98 -9.69
C VAL A 121 -7.29 0.30 -8.87
N THR A 122 -6.40 1.28 -9.01
CA THR A 122 -6.50 2.59 -8.34
C THR A 122 -7.79 3.31 -8.71
N VAL A 123 -8.11 3.40 -10.00
CA VAL A 123 -9.35 4.05 -10.49
C VAL A 123 -10.58 3.30 -10.02
N ALA A 124 -10.56 1.96 -10.04
CA ALA A 124 -11.68 1.16 -9.54
C ALA A 124 -11.93 1.37 -8.04
N LEU A 125 -10.87 1.42 -7.22
CA LEU A 125 -10.98 1.69 -5.78
C LEU A 125 -11.45 3.10 -5.48
N ALA A 126 -10.92 4.11 -6.19
CA ALA A 126 -11.36 5.49 -6.05
C ALA A 126 -12.83 5.66 -6.45
N GLY A 127 -13.24 5.07 -7.58
CA GLY A 127 -14.62 5.08 -8.03
C GLY A 127 -15.57 4.37 -7.07
N LEU A 128 -15.16 3.21 -6.53
CA LEU A 128 -15.93 2.48 -5.52
C LEU A 128 -16.10 3.30 -4.23
N SER A 129 -15.01 3.91 -3.74
CA SER A 129 -15.03 4.78 -2.56
C SER A 129 -16.00 5.95 -2.75
N LEU A 130 -15.94 6.62 -3.91
CA LEU A 130 -16.80 7.73 -4.25
C LEU A 130 -18.27 7.31 -4.39
N ALA A 131 -18.54 6.17 -5.05
CA ALA A 131 -19.90 5.65 -5.20
C ALA A 131 -20.55 5.36 -3.84
N ILE A 132 -19.82 4.72 -2.92
CA ILE A 132 -20.31 4.47 -1.57
C ILE A 132 -20.50 5.79 -0.79
N ALA A 133 -19.58 6.75 -0.94
CA ALA A 133 -19.69 8.05 -0.28
C ALA A 133 -20.93 8.84 -0.73
N VAL A 134 -21.27 8.82 -2.03
CA VAL A 134 -22.49 9.46 -2.58
C VAL A 134 -23.75 8.83 -1.98
N VAL A 135 -23.78 7.49 -1.86
CA VAL A 135 -24.90 6.77 -1.22
C VAL A 135 -25.01 7.13 0.27
N LEU A 136 -23.89 7.37 0.95
CA LEU A 136 -23.87 7.72 2.37
C LEU A 136 -24.39 9.13 2.63
N ASN A 137 -23.78 10.11 1.97
CA ASN A 137 -24.08 11.53 2.12
C ASN A 137 -23.30 12.34 1.06
N PRO A 138 -23.93 13.30 0.35
CA PRO A 138 -23.21 14.16 -0.60
C PRO A 138 -22.03 14.94 0.03
N VAL A 139 -22.08 15.26 1.32
CA VAL A 139 -20.96 15.89 2.05
C VAL A 139 -19.76 14.94 2.13
N CYS A 140 -19.96 13.65 2.35
CA CYS A 140 -18.87 12.67 2.35
C CYS A 140 -18.20 12.59 0.97
N ALA A 141 -18.99 12.62 -0.10
CA ALA A 141 -18.46 12.65 -1.46
C ALA A 141 -17.65 13.93 -1.73
N ALA A 142 -18.12 15.09 -1.24
CA ALA A 142 -17.39 16.36 -1.37
C ALA A 142 -16.06 16.34 -0.61
N LEU A 143 -16.04 15.85 0.63
CA LEU A 143 -14.81 15.72 1.43
C LEU A 143 -13.82 14.76 0.79
N LEU A 144 -14.29 13.62 0.26
CA LEU A 144 -13.44 12.66 -0.43
C LEU A 144 -12.85 13.24 -1.72
N SER A 145 -13.66 13.98 -2.49
CA SER A 145 -13.21 14.65 -3.71
C SER A 145 -12.18 15.74 -3.40
N LEU A 146 -12.37 16.49 -2.31
CA LEU A 146 -11.39 17.47 -1.83
C LEU A 146 -10.07 16.80 -1.42
N ALA A 147 -10.13 15.70 -0.67
CA ALA A 147 -8.94 14.93 -0.30
C ALA A 147 -8.18 14.43 -1.54
N ALA A 148 -8.90 13.93 -2.55
CA ALA A 148 -8.31 13.52 -3.83
C ALA A 148 -7.73 14.70 -4.62
N ALA A 149 -8.31 15.89 -4.54
CA ALA A 149 -7.75 17.09 -5.19
C ALA A 149 -6.44 17.54 -4.51
N LEU A 150 -6.40 17.52 -3.17
CA LEU A 150 -5.19 17.83 -2.38
C LEU A 150 -4.05 16.83 -2.61
N GLN A 151 -4.37 15.61 -3.05
CA GLN A 151 -3.35 14.61 -3.40
C GLN A 151 -2.52 15.00 -4.62
N VAL A 152 -3.13 15.74 -5.57
CA VAL A 152 -2.57 16.02 -6.90
C VAL A 152 -1.89 17.39 -6.97
N GLY A 153 -2.25 18.33 -6.09
CA GLY A 153 -1.65 19.68 -5.99
C GLY A 153 -0.46 19.73 -5.03
#